data_AF-A0A0D2K6F4-F1
#
_entry.id   AF-A0A0D2K6F4-F1
#
_cell.length_a   1.000
_cell.length_b   1.000
_cell.length_c   1.000
_cell.angle_alpha   90.00
_cell.angle_beta   90.00
_cell.angle_gamma   90.00
#
_symmetry.space_group_name_H-M   'P 1'
#
loop_
_entity.id
_entity.type
_entity.pdbx_description
1 polymer ?
#
loop_
_entity_poly.entity_id
_entity_poly.type
_entity_poly.pdbx_seq_one_letter_code
_entity_poly.pdbx_strand_id
1 'polypeptide(L)'
;MAQVVRRLVSGQKKRFESHGFDLDLAYIAPRLVAMGLPATGSEGLYRNPLAETARFLTRFHGGRCKVWNLCSERLYDPSKIDAPVVQGRFAFDDHQVPPLAMAQLFCSEAAAWLEAHPENVCVVHCKAGKGRTGLMICCLMLHLHLHNPDLANFSERARAAAAAAAAAAC
;
A
#
# COMPACT_ATOMS: atom_id res chain seq x y z
N MET A 1 -14.05 20.55 6.68
CA MET A 1 -15.11 19.67 6.10
C MET A 1 -14.56 18.37 5.54
N ALA A 2 -13.66 18.37 4.55
CA ALA A 2 -13.17 17.13 3.91
C ALA A 2 -12.51 16.12 4.88
N GLN A 3 -11.70 16.57 5.84
CA GLN A 3 -11.08 15.67 6.84
C GLN A 3 -12.10 14.92 7.69
N VAL A 4 -13.21 15.56 8.09
CA VAL A 4 -14.27 14.93 8.87
C VAL A 4 -14.93 13.80 8.07
N VAL A 5 -15.22 14.05 6.79
CA VAL A 5 -15.81 13.05 5.89
C VAL A 5 -14.85 11.88 5.66
N ARG A 6 -13.55 12.14 5.48
CA ARG A 6 -12.53 11.07 5.35
C ARG A 6 -12.46 10.20 6.60
N ARG A 7 -12.51 10.79 7.79
CA ARG A 7 -12.51 10.06 9.07
C ARG A 7 -13.73 9.16 9.20
N LEU A 8 -14.91 9.65 8.84
CA LEU A 8 -16.14 8.85 8.82
C LEU A 8 -16.03 7.64 7.87
N VAL A 9 -15.51 7.85 6.66
CA VAL A 9 -15.37 6.76 5.66
C VAL A 9 -14.28 5.76 6.03
N SER A 10 -13.20 6.20 6.69
CA SER A 10 -12.22 5.25 7.22
C SER A 10 -12.73 4.47 8.42
N GLY A 11 -13.70 4.99 9.18
CA GLY A 11 -14.17 4.39 10.42
C GLY A 11 -13.02 4.17 11.38
N GLN A 12 -12.92 2.96 11.96
CA GLN A 12 -11.88 2.58 12.92
C GLN A 12 -10.52 2.17 12.30
N LYS A 13 -10.27 2.47 11.02
CA LYS A 13 -8.99 2.12 10.38
C LYS A 13 -7.83 2.94 10.94
N LYS A 14 -6.67 2.29 11.07
CA LYS A 14 -5.41 2.99 11.37
C LYS A 14 -5.08 3.90 10.18
N ARG A 15 -5.09 5.21 10.42
CA ARG A 15 -4.70 6.25 9.45
C ARG A 15 -3.26 6.68 9.70
N PHE A 16 -2.61 7.17 8.66
CA PHE A 16 -1.33 7.85 8.77
C PHE A 16 -1.59 9.35 8.98
N GLU A 17 -1.36 9.83 10.20
CA GLU A 17 -1.60 11.22 10.63
C GLU A 17 -0.29 11.86 11.13
N SER A 18 0.71 11.98 10.27
CA SER A 18 2.03 12.55 10.62
C SER A 18 2.64 13.32 9.45
N HIS A 19 3.61 14.19 9.73
CA HIS A 19 4.36 14.99 8.74
C HIS A 19 3.48 15.77 7.76
N GLY A 20 2.32 16.24 8.22
CA GLY A 20 1.35 16.96 7.39
C GLY A 20 0.51 16.09 6.45
N PHE A 21 0.53 14.76 6.63
CA PHE A 21 -0.31 13.82 5.89
C PHE A 21 -1.46 13.29 6.76
N ASP A 22 -2.62 13.09 6.15
CA ASP A 22 -3.79 12.40 6.71
C ASP A 22 -4.35 11.45 5.65
N LEU A 23 -3.84 10.22 5.63
CA LEU A 23 -4.15 9.20 4.63
C LEU A 23 -4.67 7.90 5.28
N ASP A 24 -5.65 7.27 4.63
CA ASP A 24 -6.07 5.88 4.89
C ASP A 24 -4.95 4.95 4.39
N LEU A 25 -3.91 4.82 5.20
CA LEU A 25 -2.66 4.14 4.90
C LEU A 25 -2.06 3.60 6.20
N ALA A 26 -1.55 2.38 6.16
CA ALA A 26 -0.87 1.74 7.28
C ALA A 26 0.33 0.91 6.81
N TYR A 27 1.46 1.07 7.48
CA TYR A 27 2.56 0.12 7.40
C TYR A 27 2.18 -1.14 8.18
N ILE A 28 2.02 -2.25 7.46
CA ILE A 28 1.84 -3.58 8.06
C ILE A 28 3.19 -4.09 8.54
N ALA A 29 4.22 -3.86 7.73
CA ALA A 29 5.64 -4.04 8.02
C ALA A 29 6.42 -2.90 7.33
N PRO A 30 7.74 -2.74 7.53
CA PRO A 30 8.43 -1.53 7.06
C PRO A 30 8.46 -1.38 5.55
N ARG A 31 8.38 -2.52 4.86
CA ARG A 31 8.42 -2.61 3.41
C ARG A 31 7.09 -3.05 2.81
N LEU A 32 6.04 -3.13 3.64
CA LEU A 32 4.69 -3.56 3.25
C LEU A 32 3.65 -2.54 3.73
N VAL A 33 3.02 -1.84 2.79
CA VAL A 33 2.02 -0.82 3.05
C VAL A 33 0.66 -1.27 2.53
N ALA A 34 -0.36 -1.14 3.38
CA ALA A 34 -1.77 -1.22 2.98
C ALA A 34 -2.34 0.19 2.87
N MET A 35 -3.11 0.48 1.82
CA MET A 35 -3.82 1.75 1.72
C MET A 35 -5.21 1.63 1.09
N GLY A 36 -6.01 2.68 1.27
CA GLY A 36 -7.24 2.92 0.51
C GLY A 36 -6.95 3.45 -0.90
N LEU A 37 -7.97 3.42 -1.76
CA LEU A 37 -7.89 3.87 -3.16
C LEU A 37 -7.35 5.31 -3.25
N PRO A 38 -6.30 5.56 -4.04
CA PRO A 38 -5.91 6.91 -4.43
C PRO A 38 -6.91 7.45 -5.46
N ALA A 39 -7.67 8.46 -5.08
CA ALA A 39 -8.84 8.93 -5.80
C ALA A 39 -8.62 10.31 -6.43
N THR A 40 -9.20 10.51 -7.62
CA THR A 40 -9.26 11.79 -8.32
C THR A 40 -10.66 12.44 -8.15
N GLY A 41 -10.75 13.74 -8.43
CA GLY A 41 -12.03 14.46 -8.40
C GLY A 41 -12.70 14.45 -7.03
N SER A 42 -14.04 14.37 -7.02
CA SER A 42 -14.85 14.43 -5.80
C SER A 42 -14.69 13.21 -4.88
N GLU A 43 -14.26 12.05 -5.39
CA GLU A 43 -13.97 10.88 -4.55
C GLU A 43 -12.81 11.17 -3.57
N GLY A 44 -11.89 12.07 -3.91
CA GLY A 44 -10.81 12.54 -3.04
C GLY A 44 -11.29 13.35 -1.81
N LEU A 45 -12.56 13.74 -1.75
CA LEU A 45 -13.15 14.35 -0.56
C LEU A 45 -13.33 13.35 0.58
N TYR A 46 -13.49 12.06 0.26
CA TYR A 46 -13.74 11.00 1.25
C TYR A 46 -12.77 9.80 1.16
N ARG A 47 -11.94 9.72 0.10
CA ARG A 47 -10.81 8.79 -0.05
C ARG A 47 -9.48 9.54 0.03
N ASN A 48 -8.38 8.82 -0.15
CA ASN A 48 -7.04 9.41 -0.26
C ASN A 48 -6.96 10.24 -1.53
N PRO A 49 -6.68 11.56 -1.46
CA PRO A 49 -6.46 12.34 -2.66
C PRO A 49 -5.24 11.82 -3.42
N LEU A 50 -5.36 11.64 -4.73
CA LEU A 50 -4.26 11.14 -5.57
C LEU A 50 -2.98 11.96 -5.39
N ALA A 51 -3.09 13.29 -5.40
CA ALA A 51 -1.94 14.20 -5.23
C ALA A 51 -1.26 14.05 -3.86
N GLU A 52 -2.03 13.87 -2.79
CA GLU A 52 -1.47 13.64 -1.45
C GLU A 52 -0.81 12.28 -1.34
N THR A 53 -1.40 11.24 -1.95
CA THR A 53 -0.79 9.91 -2.03
C THR A 53 0.49 9.94 -2.84
N ALA A 54 0.52 10.63 -3.98
CA ALA A 54 1.74 10.79 -4.79
C ALA A 54 2.82 11.53 -4.00
N ARG A 55 2.48 12.64 -3.32
CA ARG A 55 3.41 13.39 -2.46
C ARG A 55 3.98 12.50 -1.35
N PHE A 56 3.14 11.66 -0.74
CA PHE A 56 3.56 10.70 0.29
C PHE A 56 4.57 9.69 -0.28
N LEU A 57 4.22 9.03 -1.39
CA LEU A 57 5.06 8.00 -2.00
C LEU A 57 6.40 8.55 -2.48
N THR A 58 6.41 9.74 -3.09
CA THR A 58 7.65 10.43 -3.48
C THR A 58 8.49 10.76 -2.25
N ARG A 59 7.89 11.36 -1.20
CA ARG A 59 8.63 11.81 -0.02
C ARG A 59 9.27 10.65 0.74
N PHE A 60 8.54 9.55 0.95
CA PHE A 60 9.00 8.47 1.83
C PHE A 60 9.67 7.30 1.08
N HIS A 61 9.40 7.13 -0.22
CA HIS A 61 9.80 5.94 -0.96
C HIS A 61 10.28 6.22 -2.40
N GLY A 62 10.74 7.43 -2.70
CA GLY A 62 11.09 7.90 -4.05
C GLY A 62 11.85 6.87 -4.91
N GLY A 63 11.20 6.33 -5.94
CA GLY A 63 11.77 5.39 -6.91
C GLY A 63 11.77 3.94 -6.43
N ARG A 64 11.46 3.70 -5.16
CA ARG A 64 11.59 2.41 -4.46
C ARG A 64 10.25 1.81 -4.08
N CYS A 65 9.12 2.38 -4.49
CA CYS A 65 7.82 1.77 -4.24
C CYS A 65 7.19 1.19 -5.52
N LYS A 66 6.54 0.03 -5.35
CA LYS A 66 5.64 -0.55 -6.35
C LYS A 66 4.23 -0.58 -5.79
N VAL A 67 3.28 0.01 -6.52
CA VAL A 67 1.87 0.09 -6.13
C VAL A 67 1.06 -0.96 -6.87
N TRP A 68 0.36 -1.81 -6.10
CA TRP A 68 -0.46 -2.90 -6.56
C TRP A 68 -1.95 -2.54 -6.44
N ASN A 69 -2.63 -2.39 -7.57
CA ASN A 69 -4.07 -2.14 -7.63
C ASN A 69 -4.84 -3.46 -7.72
N LEU A 70 -5.68 -3.73 -6.71
CA LEU A 70 -6.54 -4.92 -6.66
C LEU A 70 -7.97 -4.68 -7.18
N CYS A 71 -8.31 -3.45 -7.59
CA CYS A 71 -9.66 -3.11 -8.03
C CYS A 71 -9.94 -3.61 -9.46
N SER A 72 -10.99 -4.43 -9.63
CA SER A 72 -11.61 -4.66 -10.95
C SER A 72 -12.42 -3.44 -11.39
N GLU A 73 -13.01 -2.73 -10.44
CA GLU A 73 -14.02 -1.69 -10.66
C GLU A 73 -13.49 -0.25 -10.69
N ARG A 74 -12.18 -0.06 -10.42
CA ARG A 74 -11.53 1.26 -10.41
C ARG A 74 -10.15 1.21 -11.05
N LEU A 75 -10.00 2.04 -12.07
CA LEU A 75 -8.73 2.40 -12.67
C LEU A 75 -8.49 3.88 -12.38
N TYR A 76 -7.27 4.21 -12.01
CA TYR A 76 -6.76 5.57 -12.10
C TYR A 76 -5.64 5.55 -13.10
N ASP A 77 -5.44 6.67 -13.77
CA ASP A 77 -4.34 6.83 -14.71
C ASP A 77 -3.01 6.76 -13.93
N PRO A 78 -2.18 5.74 -14.19
CA PRO A 78 -0.89 5.57 -13.54
C PRO A 78 -0.01 6.81 -13.59
N SER A 79 -0.07 7.53 -14.71
CA SER A 79 0.75 8.73 -14.96
C SER A 79 0.37 9.91 -14.06
N LYS A 80 -0.82 9.88 -13.45
CA LYS A 80 -1.29 10.91 -12.52
C LYS A 80 -0.79 10.73 -11.10
N ILE A 81 -0.23 9.57 -10.77
CA ILE A 81 0.67 9.49 -9.62
C ILE A 81 1.98 10.08 -10.11
N ASP A 82 2.15 11.40 -9.97
CA ASP A 82 3.39 12.11 -10.29
C ASP A 82 4.47 11.78 -9.24
N ALA A 83 4.86 10.52 -9.23
CA ALA A 83 5.85 9.94 -8.36
C ALA A 83 6.55 8.81 -9.16
N PRO A 84 7.86 8.59 -8.94
CA PRO A 84 8.60 7.50 -9.57
C PRO A 84 8.17 6.15 -8.96
N VAL A 85 7.00 5.68 -9.35
CA VAL A 85 6.33 4.51 -8.78
C VAL A 85 6.13 3.48 -9.87
N VAL A 86 6.62 2.27 -9.62
CA VAL A 86 6.31 1.12 -10.47
C VAL A 86 4.88 0.68 -10.17
N GLN A 87 4.10 0.31 -11.18
CA GLN A 87 2.72 -0.14 -10.96
C GLN A 87 2.51 -1.59 -11.37
N GLY A 88 1.59 -2.26 -10.70
CA GLY A 88 1.13 -3.60 -11.04
C GLY A 88 -0.35 -3.77 -10.71
N ARG A 89 -1.00 -4.75 -11.33
CA ARG A 89 -2.45 -4.96 -11.20
C ARG A 89 -2.80 -6.43 -11.11
N PHE A 90 -3.52 -6.79 -10.05
CA PHE A 90 -4.09 -8.12 -9.82
C PHE A 90 -5.55 -7.94 -9.39
N ALA A 91 -6.41 -7.74 -10.38
CA ALA A 91 -7.76 -7.27 -10.14
C ALA A 91 -8.76 -8.39 -9.90
N PHE A 92 -9.58 -8.24 -8.87
CA PHE A 92 -10.70 -9.11 -8.56
C PHE A 92 -11.80 -8.33 -7.83
N ASP A 93 -13.02 -8.88 -7.90
CA ASP A 93 -14.23 -8.17 -7.49
C ASP A 93 -14.30 -7.89 -5.99
N ASP A 94 -15.00 -6.81 -5.64
CA ASP A 94 -15.19 -6.41 -4.26
C ASP A 94 -15.96 -7.49 -3.49
N HIS A 95 -15.51 -7.79 -2.27
CA HIS A 95 -16.03 -8.88 -1.43
C HIS A 95 -15.88 -10.30 -2.00
N GLN A 96 -15.03 -10.48 -3.01
CA GLN A 96 -14.65 -11.80 -3.54
C GLN A 96 -13.19 -12.13 -3.25
N VAL A 97 -12.83 -13.39 -3.47
CA VAL A 97 -11.45 -13.89 -3.42
C VAL A 97 -10.85 -13.96 -4.84
N PRO A 98 -9.53 -13.78 -5.01
CA PRO A 98 -8.89 -13.98 -6.30
C PRO A 98 -8.77 -15.48 -6.61
N PRO A 99 -8.62 -15.87 -7.89
CA PRO A 99 -8.16 -17.21 -8.23
C PRO A 99 -6.83 -17.52 -7.52
N LEU A 100 -6.66 -18.75 -7.05
CA LEU A 100 -5.45 -19.14 -6.31
C LEU A 100 -4.15 -18.85 -7.09
N ALA A 101 -4.14 -19.18 -8.39
CA ALA A 101 -3.01 -18.92 -9.27
C ALA A 101 -2.65 -17.42 -9.35
N MET A 102 -3.65 -16.53 -9.27
CA MET A 102 -3.42 -15.09 -9.24
C MET A 102 -2.74 -14.66 -7.94
N ALA A 103 -3.20 -15.20 -6.80
CA ALA A 103 -2.59 -14.92 -5.51
C ALA A 103 -1.13 -15.43 -5.45
N GLN A 104 -0.86 -16.60 -6.00
CA GLN A 104 0.50 -17.15 -6.11
C GLN A 104 1.39 -16.26 -6.97
N LEU A 105 0.93 -15.87 -8.16
CA LEU A 105 1.68 -15.01 -9.06
C LEU A 105 1.98 -13.64 -8.43
N PHE A 106 0.99 -13.03 -7.76
CA PHE A 106 1.21 -11.81 -6.98
C PHE A 106 2.30 -11.99 -5.93
N CYS A 107 2.27 -13.09 -5.16
CA CYS A 107 3.28 -13.33 -4.13
C CYS A 107 4.68 -13.43 -4.73
N SER A 108 4.83 -14.17 -5.83
CA SER A 108 6.12 -14.31 -6.53
C SER A 108 6.62 -12.96 -7.06
N GLU A 109 5.78 -12.16 -7.72
CA GLU A 109 6.21 -10.86 -8.24
C GLU A 109 6.52 -9.84 -7.15
N ALA A 110 5.73 -9.83 -6.07
CA ALA A 110 5.95 -8.94 -4.94
C ALA A 110 7.20 -9.33 -4.13
N ALA A 111 7.47 -10.63 -3.96
CA ALA A 111 8.69 -11.11 -3.34
C ALA A 111 9.93 -10.73 -4.18
N ALA A 112 9.89 -10.98 -5.49
CA ALA A 112 10.97 -10.59 -6.39
C ALA A 112 11.24 -9.07 -6.37
N TRP A 113 10.20 -8.24 -6.28
CA TRP A 113 10.37 -6.80 -6.10
C TRP A 113 11.09 -6.46 -4.80
N LEU A 114 10.74 -7.11 -3.69
CA LEU A 114 11.39 -6.88 -2.39
C LEU A 114 12.84 -7.40 -2.37
N GLU A 115 13.13 -8.50 -3.06
CA GLU A 115 14.50 -9.03 -3.18
C GLU A 115 15.41 -8.12 -4.01
N ALA A 116 14.87 -7.47 -5.05
CA ALA A 116 15.65 -6.66 -5.97
C ALA A 116 16.38 -5.47 -5.31
N HIS A 117 15.90 -4.97 -4.16
CA HIS A 117 16.57 -3.92 -3.41
C HIS A 117 16.13 -3.87 -1.94
N PRO A 118 17.03 -3.67 -0.96
CA PRO A 118 16.68 -3.64 0.47
C PRO A 118 15.71 -2.52 0.86
N GLU A 119 15.70 -1.41 0.11
CA GLU A 119 14.78 -0.29 0.33
C GLU A 119 13.47 -0.39 -0.46
N ASN A 120 13.29 -1.43 -1.29
CA ASN A 120 12.06 -1.56 -2.06
C ASN A 120 10.86 -1.80 -1.14
N VAL A 121 9.75 -1.10 -1.42
CA VAL A 121 8.50 -1.14 -0.68
C VAL A 121 7.37 -1.63 -1.59
N CYS A 122 6.58 -2.57 -1.10
CA CYS A 122 5.33 -2.99 -1.72
C CYS A 122 4.16 -2.22 -1.10
N VAL A 123 3.40 -1.52 -1.93
CA VAL A 123 2.18 -0.81 -1.53
C VAL A 123 1.00 -1.52 -2.18
N VAL A 124 0.07 -2.05 -1.39
CA VAL A 124 -1.09 -2.79 -1.88
C VAL A 124 -2.36 -2.05 -1.52
N HIS A 125 -3.25 -1.88 -2.48
CA HIS A 125 -4.53 -1.22 -2.24
C HIS A 125 -5.67 -1.88 -2.99
N CYS A 126 -6.87 -1.71 -2.44
CA CYS A 126 -8.12 -1.94 -3.14
C CYS A 126 -8.96 -0.66 -3.05
N LYS A 127 -10.29 -0.77 -2.91
CA LYS A 127 -11.14 0.37 -2.63
C LYS A 127 -10.87 0.95 -1.23
N ALA A 128 -10.94 0.11 -0.20
CA ALA A 128 -10.91 0.52 1.21
C ALA A 128 -9.71 0.00 2.01
N GLY A 129 -8.77 -0.73 1.41
CA GLY A 129 -7.60 -1.25 2.11
C GLY A 129 -7.93 -2.31 3.17
N LYS A 130 -9.03 -3.06 3.01
CA LYS A 130 -9.54 -4.06 3.97
C LYS A 130 -9.39 -5.49 3.43
N GLY A 131 -10.50 -6.15 3.05
CA GLY A 131 -10.53 -7.58 2.72
C GLY A 131 -9.54 -7.99 1.63
N ARG A 132 -9.67 -7.44 0.42
CA ARG A 132 -8.78 -7.75 -0.72
C ARG A 132 -7.31 -7.49 -0.40
N THR A 133 -7.01 -6.29 0.13
CA THR A 133 -5.65 -5.89 0.50
C THR A 133 -5.07 -6.78 1.59
N GLY A 134 -5.82 -7.03 2.65
CA GLY A 134 -5.41 -7.88 3.77
C GLY A 134 -5.14 -9.31 3.32
N LEU A 135 -6.02 -9.89 2.49
CA LEU A 135 -5.84 -11.22 1.92
C LEU A 135 -4.50 -11.33 1.18
N MET A 136 -4.24 -10.44 0.22
CA MET A 136 -3.03 -10.49 -0.59
C MET A 136 -1.76 -10.23 0.25
N ILE A 137 -1.81 -9.28 1.19
CA ILE A 137 -0.68 -9.02 2.11
C ILE A 137 -0.40 -10.24 2.99
N CYS A 138 -1.42 -10.88 3.57
CA CYS A 138 -1.25 -12.09 4.37
C CYS A 138 -0.65 -13.24 3.54
N CYS A 139 -1.12 -13.44 2.30
CA CYS A 139 -0.53 -14.41 1.39
C CYS A 139 0.97 -14.11 1.13
N LEU A 140 1.32 -12.85 0.88
CA LEU A 140 2.71 -12.44 0.68
C LEU A 140 3.57 -12.67 1.93
N MET A 141 3.07 -12.33 3.12
CA MET A 141 3.81 -12.55 4.37
C MET A 141 4.07 -14.03 4.62
N LEU A 142 3.08 -14.90 4.37
CA LEU A 142 3.25 -16.35 4.45
C LEU A 142 4.25 -16.85 3.40
N HIS A 143 4.15 -16.37 2.17
CA HIS A 143 5.08 -16.73 1.10
C HIS A 143 6.52 -16.35 1.46
N LEU A 144 6.75 -15.11 1.93
CA LEU A 144 8.07 -14.66 2.37
C LEU A 144 8.57 -15.50 3.54
N HIS A 145 7.73 -15.84 4.52
CA HIS A 145 8.14 -16.67 5.65
C HIS A 145 8.63 -18.07 5.20
N LEU A 146 7.96 -18.65 4.21
CA LEU A 146 8.27 -20.00 3.70
C LEU A 146 9.49 -20.03 2.75
N HIS A 147 9.69 -18.98 1.95
CA HIS A 147 10.68 -18.98 0.88
C HIS A 147 11.87 -18.05 1.14
N ASN A 148 11.69 -16.97 1.89
CA ASN A 148 12.68 -15.91 2.13
C ASN A 148 12.61 -15.40 3.58
N PRO A 149 12.94 -16.23 4.58
CA PRO A 149 12.73 -15.91 5.99
C PRO A 149 13.45 -14.63 6.45
N ASP A 150 14.58 -14.29 5.84
CA ASP A 150 15.29 -13.03 6.13
C ASP A 150 14.49 -11.78 5.72
N LEU A 151 13.75 -11.85 4.62
CA LEU A 151 12.81 -10.79 4.21
C LEU A 151 11.52 -10.81 5.04
N ALA A 152 11.17 -11.96 5.60
CA ALA A 152 10.02 -12.14 6.48
C ALA A 152 10.27 -11.71 7.92
N ASN A 153 11.51 -11.31 8.28
CA ASN A 153 11.85 -10.81 9.61
C ASN A 153 11.27 -9.41 9.84
N PHE A 154 9.94 -9.35 9.98
CA PHE A 154 9.14 -8.16 10.30
C PHE A 154 9.20 -7.80 11.80
N SER A 155 10.37 -7.98 12.43
CA SER A 155 10.57 -7.79 13.89
C SER A 155 10.19 -6.38 14.38
N GLU A 156 10.05 -6.18 15.68
CA GLU A 156 9.76 -4.85 16.25
C GLU A 156 10.79 -3.79 15.89
N ARG A 157 12.05 -4.17 15.63
CA ARG A 157 13.09 -3.28 15.07
C ARG A 157 12.72 -2.78 13.68
N ALA A 158 12.04 -3.60 12.91
CA ALA A 158 11.49 -3.24 11.61
C ALA A 158 10.39 -2.17 11.79
N ARG A 159 9.41 -2.36 12.70
CA ARG A 159 8.43 -1.31 13.06
C ARG A 159 9.09 -0.01 13.51
N ALA A 160 10.15 -0.09 14.31
CA ALA A 160 10.96 1.06 14.71
C ALA A 160 11.69 1.71 13.52
N ALA A 161 12.16 0.93 12.55
CA ALA A 161 12.75 1.42 11.31
C ALA A 161 11.72 2.07 10.35
N ALA A 162 10.47 1.59 10.33
CA ALA A 162 9.37 2.25 9.61
C ALA A 162 9.00 3.59 10.25
N ALA A 163 8.96 3.63 11.59
CA ALA A 163 8.81 4.86 12.35
C ALA A 163 10.01 5.80 12.19
N ALA A 164 11.23 5.26 12.09
CA ALA A 164 12.46 6.02 11.88
C ALA A 164 12.60 6.52 10.43
N ALA A 165 12.17 5.77 9.42
CA ALA A 165 12.10 6.22 8.03
C ALA A 165 11.05 7.33 7.85
N ALA A 166 9.95 7.26 8.62
CA ALA A 166 9.03 8.39 8.73
C ALA A 166 9.69 9.60 9.44
N ALA A 167 10.48 9.36 10.49
CA ALA A 167 11.16 10.42 11.26
C ALA A 167 12.39 11.05 10.59
N ALA A 168 13.12 10.30 9.75
CA ALA A 168 14.37 10.71 9.09
C ALA A 168 14.16 11.62 7.88
N ALA A 169 12.91 11.87 7.48
CA ALA A 169 12.54 12.81 6.43
C ALA A 169 12.33 14.26 6.97
N CYS A 170 13.05 14.63 8.04
CA CYS A 170 13.06 15.98 8.61
C CYS A 170 14.28 16.77 8.15
#